data_AF-K1T072-F1
#
_entry.id   AF-K1T072-F1
#
_cell.length_a   1.000
_cell.length_b   1.000
_cell.length_c   1.000
_cell.angle_alpha   90.00
_cell.angle_beta   90.00
_cell.angle_gamma   90.00
#
_symmetry.space_group_name_H-M   'P 1'
#
loop_
_entity.id
_entity.type
_entity.pdbx_description
1 polymer ?
#
loop_
_entity_poly.entity_id
_entity_poly.type
_entity_poly.pdbx_seq_one_letter_code
_entity_poly.pdbx_strand_id
1 'polypeptide(L)'
;METFTPTSYTLECVATGREFEDTGWILTDPQCKEPSLVRARYAKRQLDVKPAEWGLYRYADWLPVRRMLKGSSAPVTYRSKGLAEHLGLSNLWITFNGYFPAIGATMTTCSFKETEAYS
;
A
#
# COMPACT_ATOMS: atom_id res chain seq x y z
N MET A 1 -10.50 17.23 -9.72
CA MET A 1 -9.50 16.25 -9.23
C MET A 1 -9.02 15.51 -10.45
N GLU A 2 -7.73 15.64 -10.76
CA GLU A 2 -7.16 15.12 -12.01
C GLU A 2 -7.48 13.64 -12.20
N THR A 3 -7.74 13.27 -13.44
CA THR A 3 -7.94 11.89 -13.86
C THR A 3 -6.63 11.13 -13.62
N PHE A 4 -6.59 10.29 -12.59
CA PHE A 4 -5.45 9.40 -12.38
C PHE A 4 -5.40 8.36 -13.51
N THR A 5 -4.25 8.24 -14.16
CA THR A 5 -3.98 7.19 -15.14
C THR A 5 -3.16 6.08 -14.47
N PRO A 6 -3.71 4.87 -14.30
CA PRO A 6 -2.98 3.74 -13.76
C PRO A 6 -1.75 3.39 -14.62
N THR A 7 -0.66 2.98 -13.96
CA THR A 7 0.47 2.38 -14.68
C THR A 7 0.08 0.96 -15.09
N SER A 8 0.21 0.66 -16.38
CA SER A 8 -0.01 -0.70 -16.88
C SER A 8 1.06 -1.66 -16.33
N TYR A 9 0.68 -2.92 -16.12
CA TYR A 9 1.57 -3.98 -15.71
C TYR A 9 1.11 -5.33 -16.24
N THR A 10 2.06 -6.25 -16.39
CA THR A 10 1.81 -7.69 -16.57
C THR A 10 2.22 -8.43 -15.29
N LEU A 11 1.87 -9.70 -15.20
CA LEU A 11 2.34 -10.60 -14.16
C LEU A 11 3.42 -11.52 -14.73
N GLU A 12 4.44 -11.81 -13.94
CA GLU A 12 5.52 -12.74 -14.27
C GLU A 12 5.58 -13.86 -13.26
N CYS A 13 5.70 -15.09 -13.74
CA CYS A 13 6.07 -16.23 -12.91
C CYS A 13 7.57 -16.19 -12.62
N VAL A 14 7.96 -16.04 -11.35
CA VAL A 14 9.38 -15.90 -10.97
C VAL A 14 10.23 -17.12 -11.35
N ALA A 15 9.67 -18.32 -11.29
CA ALA A 15 10.39 -19.56 -11.63
C ALA A 15 10.66 -19.72 -13.13
N THR A 16 9.76 -19.26 -13.99
CA THR A 16 9.82 -19.53 -15.44
C THR A 16 10.11 -18.29 -16.28
N GLY A 17 9.97 -17.09 -15.70
CA GLY A 17 10.04 -15.82 -16.42
C GLY A 17 8.87 -15.58 -17.38
N ARG A 18 7.88 -16.46 -17.42
CA ARG A 18 6.73 -16.33 -18.32
C ARG A 18 5.85 -15.15 -17.86
N GLU A 19 5.57 -14.24 -18.78
CA GLU A 19 4.67 -13.10 -18.56
C GLU A 19 3.23 -13.40 -19.02
N PHE A 20 2.24 -12.80 -18.35
CA PHE A 20 0.82 -12.99 -18.60
C PHE A 20 -0.01 -11.83 -18.01
N GLU A 21 -1.25 -11.70 -18.47
CA GLU A 21 -2.17 -10.64 -18.03
C GLU A 21 -2.76 -10.93 -16.65
N ASP A 22 -2.98 -9.87 -15.86
CA ASP A 22 -3.70 -9.97 -14.59
C ASP A 22 -5.22 -9.95 -14.81
N THR A 23 -5.88 -11.08 -14.59
CA THR A 23 -7.35 -11.18 -14.65
C THR A 23 -8.05 -10.77 -13.34
N GLY A 24 -7.28 -10.29 -12.35
CA GLY A 24 -7.75 -9.67 -11.11
C GLY A 24 -7.67 -10.55 -9.86
N TRP A 25 -7.58 -11.87 -10.01
CA TRP A 25 -7.52 -12.84 -8.90
C TRP A 25 -6.43 -13.90 -9.08
N ILE A 26 -5.39 -13.58 -9.85
CA ILE A 26 -4.33 -14.55 -10.12
C ILE A 26 -3.33 -14.59 -8.96
N LEU A 27 -3.26 -15.73 -8.29
CA LEU A 27 -2.32 -15.98 -7.18
C LEU A 27 -1.13 -16.86 -7.61
N THR A 28 -1.23 -17.56 -8.73
CA THR A 28 -0.20 -18.46 -9.27
C THR A 28 -0.24 -18.48 -10.79
N ASP A 29 0.88 -18.82 -11.43
CA ASP A 29 0.91 -19.09 -12.85
C ASP A 29 0.26 -20.45 -13.16
N PRO A 30 -0.87 -20.50 -13.90
CA PRO A 30 -1.56 -21.75 -14.21
C PRO A 30 -0.77 -22.71 -15.11
N GLN A 31 0.29 -22.25 -15.77
CA GLN A 31 1.16 -23.06 -16.63
C GLN A 31 2.45 -23.48 -15.92
N CYS A 32 2.75 -22.91 -14.75
CA CYS A 32 3.91 -23.31 -13.97
C CYS A 32 3.60 -24.61 -13.21
N LYS A 33 4.47 -25.61 -13.37
CA LYS A 33 4.31 -26.93 -12.73
C LYS A 33 4.84 -26.96 -11.29
N GLU A 34 5.56 -25.93 -10.89
CA GLU A 34 6.21 -25.82 -9.58
C GLU A 34 5.63 -24.63 -8.82
N PRO A 35 5.59 -24.67 -7.48
CA PRO A 35 5.21 -23.52 -6.68
C PRO A 35 6.13 -22.34 -6.97
N SER A 36 5.56 -21.22 -7.41
CA SER A 36 6.29 -19.99 -7.69
C SER A 36 5.48 -18.78 -7.26
N LEU A 37 6.20 -17.73 -6.85
CA LEU A 37 5.60 -16.42 -6.69
C LEU A 37 5.25 -15.82 -8.05
N VAL A 38 4.22 -14.98 -8.03
CA VAL A 38 3.86 -14.09 -9.13
C VAL A 38 4.34 -12.68 -8.80
N ARG A 39 4.97 -12.01 -9.76
CA ARG A 39 5.49 -10.65 -9.61
C ARG A 39 4.85 -9.72 -10.63
N ALA A 40 4.41 -8.54 -10.21
CA ALA A 40 3.98 -7.50 -11.14
C ALA A 40 5.18 -6.87 -11.88
N ARG A 41 5.06 -6.73 -13.19
CA ARG A 41 5.99 -6.06 -14.10
C ARG A 41 5.39 -4.75 -14.56
N TYR A 42 5.62 -3.67 -13.81
CA TYR A 42 5.13 -2.34 -14.15
C TYR A 42 5.83 -1.77 -15.39
N ALA A 43 5.07 -1.13 -16.26
CA ALA A 43 5.58 -0.46 -17.46
C ALA A 43 6.55 0.69 -17.11
N LYS A 44 6.30 1.40 -16.00
CA LYS A 44 7.23 2.40 -15.48
C LYS A 44 8.42 1.73 -14.81
N ARG A 45 9.62 1.96 -15.36
CA ARG A 45 10.89 1.43 -14.82
C ARG A 45 11.52 2.32 -13.75
N GLN A 46 11.08 3.58 -13.64
CA GLN A 46 11.52 4.52 -12.61
C GLN A 46 10.31 5.01 -11.83
N LEU A 47 10.46 5.05 -10.51
CA LEU A 47 9.44 5.54 -9.59
C LEU A 47 9.50 7.08 -9.53
N ASP A 48 8.42 7.73 -9.96
CA ASP A 48 8.22 9.17 -9.74
C ASP A 48 7.40 9.38 -8.46
N VAL A 49 8.10 9.70 -7.36
CA VAL A 49 7.49 9.84 -6.05
C VAL A 49 6.67 11.13 -6.00
N LYS A 50 5.35 11.00 -5.92
CA LYS A 50 4.45 12.15 -5.86
C LYS A 50 4.56 12.89 -4.52
N PRO A 51 4.00 14.12 -4.44
CA PRO A 51 3.92 14.87 -3.20
C PRO A 51 3.26 14.09 -2.05
N ALA A 52 3.58 14.49 -0.81
CA ALA A 52 3.19 13.74 0.39
C ALA A 52 1.67 13.68 0.62
N GLU A 53 0.91 14.65 0.12
CA GLU A 53 -0.55 14.71 0.22
C GLU A 53 -1.26 13.58 -0.54
N TRP A 54 -0.57 12.88 -1.43
CA TRP A 54 -1.09 11.67 -2.09
C TRP A 54 -1.11 10.45 -1.16
N GLY A 55 -0.54 10.55 0.05
CA GLY A 55 -0.46 9.45 1.00
C GLY A 55 0.26 8.24 0.37
N LEU A 56 -0.34 7.05 0.47
CA LEU A 56 0.19 5.84 -0.16
C LEU A 56 0.26 5.94 -1.69
N TYR A 57 -0.67 6.67 -2.33
CA TYR A 57 -0.72 6.82 -3.78
C TYR A 57 0.46 7.60 -4.34
N ARG A 58 1.33 8.16 -3.49
CA ARG A 58 2.58 8.76 -3.95
C ARG A 58 3.53 7.78 -4.64
N TYR A 59 3.30 6.49 -4.45
CA TYR A 59 4.03 5.40 -5.08
C TYR A 59 3.20 4.67 -6.15
N ALA A 60 2.12 5.28 -6.64
CA ALA A 60 1.14 4.63 -7.53
C ALA A 60 1.73 4.05 -8.83
N ASP A 61 2.91 4.53 -9.26
CA ASP A 61 3.61 4.01 -10.43
C ASP A 61 3.96 2.52 -10.31
N TRP A 62 4.17 2.01 -9.09
CA TRP A 62 4.49 0.61 -8.78
C TRP A 62 3.46 -0.04 -7.86
N LEU A 63 2.22 0.43 -7.89
CA LEU A 63 1.09 -0.16 -7.17
C LEU A 63 -0.03 -0.50 -8.17
N PRO A 64 -0.83 -1.55 -7.93
CA PRO A 64 -1.94 -1.92 -8.81
C PRO A 64 -3.18 -1.03 -8.56
N VAL A 65 -3.00 0.29 -8.58
CA VAL A 65 -4.04 1.27 -8.26
C VAL A 65 -5.03 1.36 -9.43
N ARG A 66 -6.29 0.99 -9.21
CA ARG A 66 -7.38 1.18 -10.19
C ARG A 66 -8.15 2.48 -9.95
N ARG A 67 -8.23 2.93 -8.71
CA ARG A 67 -8.88 4.18 -8.28
C ARG A 67 -8.22 4.69 -7.01
N MET A 68 -8.28 6.00 -6.79
CA MET A 68 -7.87 6.60 -5.51
C MET A 68 -9.08 6.83 -4.62
N LEU A 69 -8.94 6.44 -3.35
CA LEU A 69 -9.92 6.71 -2.31
C LEU A 69 -9.89 8.20 -1.95
N LYS A 70 -11.07 8.81 -1.81
CA LYS A 70 -11.22 10.21 -1.36
C LYS A 70 -11.78 10.21 0.04
N GLY A 71 -11.27 11.08 0.92
CA GLY A 71 -11.79 11.24 2.28
C GLY A 71 -11.22 10.25 3.31
N SER A 72 -10.39 9.29 2.90
CA SER A 72 -9.66 8.42 3.83
C SER A 72 -8.62 9.24 4.60
N SER A 73 -8.57 9.10 5.92
CA SER A 73 -7.52 9.70 6.75
C SER A 73 -6.21 8.88 6.70
N ALA A 74 -5.07 9.56 6.85
CA ALA A 74 -3.75 8.94 6.93
C ALA A 74 -3.43 8.54 8.39
N PRO A 75 -2.67 7.46 8.60
CA PRO A 75 -2.27 7.07 9.95
C PRO A 75 -1.29 8.08 10.53
N VAL A 76 -1.25 8.16 11.86
CA VAL A 76 -0.29 9.01 12.58
C VAL A 76 0.79 8.13 13.18
N THR A 77 2.05 8.41 12.85
CA THR A 77 3.21 7.76 13.47
C THR A 77 3.80 8.68 14.54
N TYR A 78 3.94 8.18 15.76
CA TYR A 78 4.54 8.92 16.88
C TYR A 78 5.51 8.04 17.67
N ARG A 79 6.47 8.68 18.35
CA ARG A 79 7.41 8.00 19.23
C ARG A 79 6.73 7.71 20.57
N SER A 80 6.67 6.45 20.96
CA SER A 80 6.07 6.04 22.23
C SER A 80 6.97 6.42 23.41
N LYS A 81 6.36 6.89 24.51
CA LYS A 81 7.07 7.19 25.77
C LYS A 81 6.74 6.17 26.85
N GLY A 82 5.47 6.08 27.27
CA GLY A 82 5.07 5.20 28.38
C GLY A 82 5.25 3.70 28.08
N LEU A 83 4.77 3.23 26.92
CA LEU A 83 4.96 1.82 26.54
C LEU A 83 6.44 1.51 26.29
N ALA A 84 7.17 2.46 25.71
CA ALA A 84 8.60 2.31 25.45
C ALA A 84 9.40 2.13 26.76
N GLU A 85 9.13 2.98 27.76
CA GLU A 85 9.71 2.89 29.10
C GLU A 85 9.37 1.56 29.78
N HIS A 86 8.10 1.15 29.75
CA HIS A 86 7.65 -0.11 30.33
C HIS A 86 8.36 -1.34 29.71
N LEU A 87 8.65 -1.28 28.40
CA LEU A 87 9.33 -2.36 27.68
C LEU A 87 10.88 -2.23 27.67
N GLY A 88 11.44 -1.16 28.27
CA GLY A 88 12.88 -0.89 28.21
C GLY A 88 13.41 -0.56 26.81
N LEU A 89 12.56 -0.08 25.91
CA LEU A 89 12.90 0.25 24.53
C LEU A 89 13.20 1.73 24.35
N SER A 90 14.38 2.08 23.83
CA SER A 90 14.76 3.48 23.59
C SER A 90 14.24 4.05 22.27
N ASN A 91 13.82 3.19 21.32
CA ASN A 91 13.42 3.60 19.97
C ASN A 91 12.13 2.90 19.49
N LEU A 92 11.06 2.99 20.29
CA LEU A 92 9.74 2.46 19.92
C LEU A 92 8.88 3.55 19.24
N TRP A 93 8.40 3.24 18.04
CA TRP A 93 7.46 4.06 17.28
C TRP A 93 6.15 3.29 17.07
N ILE A 94 5.03 4.00 17.11
CA ILE A 94 3.69 3.46 16.91
C ILE A 94 3.04 4.18 15.74
N THR A 95 2.59 3.42 14.75
CA THR A 95 1.70 3.91 13.70
C THR A 95 0.26 3.63 14.13
N PHE A 96 -0.45 4.67 14.49
CA PHE A 96 -1.82 4.61 14.99
C PHE A 96 -2.82 4.75 13.83
N ASN A 97 -3.66 3.72 13.69
CA ASN A 97 -4.73 3.65 12.72
C ASN A 97 -6.07 3.74 13.47
N GLY A 98 -6.50 4.96 13.79
CA GLY A 98 -7.73 5.17 14.53
C GLY A 98 -8.15 6.63 14.64
N TYR A 99 -9.23 6.89 15.37
CA TYR A 99 -9.72 8.23 15.62
C TYR A 99 -9.15 8.79 16.93
N PHE A 100 -8.21 9.74 16.84
CA PHE A 100 -7.73 10.50 17.98
C PHE A 100 -7.26 11.90 17.55
N PRO A 101 -8.19 12.88 17.45
CA PRO A 101 -7.90 14.20 16.89
C PRO A 101 -6.80 14.98 17.61
N ALA A 102 -6.60 14.74 18.91
CA ALA A 102 -5.58 15.44 19.70
C ALA A 102 -4.14 15.15 19.22
N ILE A 103 -3.93 14.03 18.52
CA ILE A 103 -2.64 13.69 17.89
C ILE A 103 -2.70 13.80 16.36
N GLY A 104 -3.75 14.42 15.81
CA GLY A 104 -3.95 14.56 14.37
C GLY A 104 -4.51 13.32 13.65
N ALA A 105 -4.89 12.27 14.38
CA ALA A 105 -5.45 11.06 13.79
C ALA A 105 -6.96 11.20 13.59
N THR A 106 -7.42 11.17 12.34
CA THR A 106 -8.82 11.46 11.97
C THR A 106 -9.52 10.31 11.24
N MET A 107 -9.01 9.08 11.35
CA MET A 107 -9.64 7.88 10.77
C MET A 107 -10.95 7.55 11.50
N THR A 108 -12.07 8.00 10.97
CA THR A 108 -13.40 7.87 11.61
C THR A 108 -13.91 6.43 11.64
N THR A 109 -13.39 5.56 10.78
CA THR A 109 -13.68 4.12 10.82
C THR A 109 -12.97 3.40 11.96
N CYS A 110 -12.07 4.09 12.67
CA CYS A 110 -11.24 3.54 13.73
C CYS A 110 -10.45 2.29 13.31
N SER A 111 -10.15 2.15 12.03
CA SER A 111 -9.52 0.95 11.48
C SER A 111 -8.54 1.29 10.35
N PHE A 112 -7.49 0.49 10.25
CA PHE A 112 -6.56 0.51 9.10
C PHE A 112 -7.27 0.28 7.76
N LYS A 113 -8.47 -0.34 7.75
CA LYS A 113 -9.24 -0.58 6.54
C LYS A 113 -9.66 0.68 5.81
N GLU A 114 -9.61 1.84 6.46
CA GLU A 114 -9.75 3.15 5.78
C GLU A 114 -8.72 3.36 4.67
N THR A 115 -7.56 2.69 4.74
CA THR A 115 -6.49 2.78 3.76
C THR A 115 -6.60 1.75 2.62
N GLU A 116 -7.46 0.74 2.76
CA GLU A 116 -7.56 -0.40 1.81
C GLU A 116 -8.95 -0.58 1.21
N ALA A 117 -9.99 -0.32 2.01
CA ALA A 117 -11.38 -0.69 1.75
C ALA A 117 -12.34 0.44 2.15
N TYR A 118 -11.97 1.69 1.88
CA TYR A 118 -12.87 2.83 2.04
C TYR A 118 -13.90 2.84 0.89
N SER A 119 -15.17 2.99 1.24
CA SER A 119 -16.30 2.93 0.30
C SER A 119 -17.08 4.23 0.27
#